data_AF-A0A974VV95-F1
#
_entry.id   AF-A0A974VV95-F1
#
_cell.length_a   1.000
_cell.length_b   1.000
_cell.length_c   1.000
_cell.angle_alpha   90.00
_cell.angle_beta   90.00
_cell.angle_gamma   90.00
#
_symmetry.space_group_name_H-M   'P 1'
#
loop_
_entity.id
_entity.type
_entity.pdbx_description
1 polymer ?
#
loop_
_entity_poly.entity_id
_entity_poly.type
_entity_poly.pdbx_seq_one_letter_code
_entity_poly.pdbx_strand_id
1 'polypeptide(L)' 'MSEIPQYACDLCGLPVQVPDFSLLTLQGPKRFCCDACQGIYRMLHEAEVVAEGGAASDLPAS' A
#
# COMPACT_ATOMS: atom_id res chain seq x y z
N MET A 1 7.86 4.64 28.20
CA MET A 1 6.97 5.08 27.10
C MET A 1 6.94 3.94 26.09
N SER A 2 5.76 3.44 25.71
CA SER A 2 5.65 2.28 24.82
C SER A 2 6.08 2.67 23.41
N GLU A 3 7.21 2.13 22.96
CA GLU A 3 7.72 2.28 21.60
C GLU A 3 6.86 1.45 20.65
N ILE A 4 5.72 1.99 20.24
CA ILE A 4 4.97 1.44 19.11
C ILE A 4 5.92 1.51 17.91
N PRO A 5 6.33 0.38 17.29
CA PRO A 5 7.21 0.43 16.14
C PRO A 5 6.45 1.12 15.01
N GLN A 6 6.77 2.40 14.81
CA GLN A 6 6.26 3.18 13.70
C GLN A 6 7.02 2.74 12.46
N TYR A 7 6.33 2.02 11.58
CA TYR A 7 6.86 1.72 10.26
C TYR A 7 7.08 3.03 9.52
N ALA A 8 8.21 3.17 8.82
CA ALA A 8 8.44 4.29 7.93
C ALA A 8 7.75 4.01 6.59
N CYS A 9 7.18 5.05 5.98
CA CYS A 9 6.60 4.99 4.65
C CYS A 9 7.68 4.59 3.63
N ASP A 10 7.41 3.58 2.81
CA ASP A 10 8.33 3.08 1.79
C ASP A 10 8.63 4.12 0.68
N LEU A 11 7.83 5.19 0.57
CA LEU A 11 8.05 6.27 -0.40
C LEU A 11 8.74 7.51 0.20
N CYS A 12 8.20 8.06 1.29
CA CYS A 12 8.63 9.36 1.83
C CYS A 12 9.38 9.27 3.17
N GLY A 13 9.47 8.09 3.78
CA GLY A 13 10.15 7.87 5.06
C GLY A 13 9.43 8.41 6.30
N LEU A 14 8.25 9.05 6.15
CA LEU A 14 7.45 9.53 7.28
C LEU A 14 6.79 8.38 8.06
N PRO A 15 6.46 8.57 9.35
CA PRO A 15 5.83 7.53 10.15
C PRO A 15 4.44 7.17 9.60
N VAL A 16 4.21 5.87 9.38
CA VAL A 16 2.91 5.32 9.03
C VAL A 16 2.06 5.27 10.29
N GLN A 17 1.11 6.21 10.38
CA GLN A 17 0.17 6.28 11.51
C GLN A 17 -1.00 5.31 11.35
N VAL A 18 -1.38 5.02 10.09
CA VAL A 18 -2.50 4.14 9.74
C VAL A 18 -2.03 3.16 8.66
N PRO A 19 -2.02 1.84 8.92
CA PRO A 19 -1.47 0.85 8.00
C PRO A 19 -2.41 0.47 6.83
N ASP A 20 -3.47 1.22 6.58
CA ASP A 20 -4.47 0.90 5.54
C ASP A 20 -3.96 1.09 4.11
N PHE A 21 -2.88 1.84 3.93
CA PHE A 21 -2.26 2.06 2.62
C PHE A 21 -1.11 1.08 2.43
N SER A 22 -1.43 -0.13 1.95
CA SER A 22 -0.43 -1.13 1.60
C SER A 22 -0.54 -1.55 0.13
N LEU A 23 0.57 -1.99 -0.46
CA LEU A 23 0.63 -2.42 -1.85
C LEU A 23 1.48 -3.67 -1.93
N LEU A 24 0.96 -4.74 -2.53
CA LEU A 24 1.75 -5.93 -2.79
C LEU A 24 2.60 -5.73 -4.05
N THR A 25 3.91 -5.90 -3.93
CA THR A 25 4.83 -5.83 -5.07
C THR A 25 5.58 -7.15 -5.22
N LEU A 26 6.29 -7.31 -6.34
CA LEU A 26 7.19 -8.45 -6.58
C LEU A 26 8.29 -8.56 -5.52
N GLN A 27 8.62 -7.46 -4.84
CA GLN A 27 9.60 -7.39 -3.76
C GLN A 27 8.97 -7.59 -2.36
N GLY A 28 7.67 -7.84 -2.29
CA GLY A 28 6.91 -8.00 -1.05
C GLY A 28 5.96 -6.84 -0.75
N PRO A 29 5.30 -6.85 0.42
CA PRO A 29 4.35 -5.81 0.79
C PRO A 29 5.06 -4.49 1.12
N LYS A 30 4.55 -3.40 0.58
CA LYS A 30 4.95 -2.01 0.84
C LYS A 30 3.88 -1.30 1.65
N ARG A 31 4.29 -0.39 2.55
CA ARG A 31 3.41 0.37 3.44
C ARG A 31 3.62 1.87 3.28
N PHE A 32 2.53 2.61 3.28
CA PHE A 32 2.51 4.04 2.99
C PHE A 32 1.77 4.80 4.09
N CYS A 33 2.16 6.06 4.31
CA CYS A 33 1.52 6.92 5.30
C CYS A 33 0.19 7.53 4.82
N CYS A 34 -0.08 7.52 3.51
CA CYS A 34 -1.28 8.04 2.87
C CYS A 34 -1.52 7.41 1.49
N ASP A 35 -2.73 7.60 0.95
CA ASP A 35 -3.14 7.16 -0.40
C ASP A 35 -2.28 7.80 -1.49
N ALA A 36 -1.87 9.06 -1.32
CA ALA A 36 -1.02 9.75 -2.28
C ALA A 36 0.33 9.05 -2.46
N CYS A 37 0.96 8.60 -1.37
CA CYS A 37 2.23 7.87 -1.46
C CYS A 37 2.05 6.50 -2.13
N GLN A 38 0.96 5.80 -1.82
CA GLN A 38 0.64 4.52 -2.47
C GLN A 38 0.41 4.69 -3.98
N GLY A 39 -0.35 5.73 -4.37
CA GLY A 39 -0.63 6.05 -5.78
C GLY A 39 0.63 6.42 -6.57
N ILE A 40 1.46 7.30 -6.02
CA ILE A 40 2.74 7.68 -6.65
C ILE A 40 3.64 6.46 -6.80
N TYR A 41 3.77 5.64 -5.76
CA TYR A 41 4.58 4.42 -5.83
C TYR A 41 4.05 3.47 -6.91
N ARG A 42 2.73 3.26 -6.99
CA ARG A 42 2.10 2.44 -8.04
C ARG A 42 2.38 2.96 -9.45
N MET A 43 2.39 4.28 -9.65
CA MET A 43 2.68 4.88 -10.95
C MET A 43 4.16 4.77 -11.32
N LEU A 44 5.06 4.96 -10.36
CA LEU A 44 6.51 4.88 -10.59
C LEU A 44 7.02 3.45 -10.74
N HIS A 45 6.37 2.50 -10.06
CA HIS A 45 6.76 1.10 -9.98
C HIS A 45 5.68 0.17 -10.56
N GLU A 46 4.93 0.62 -11.57
CA GLU A 46 3.78 -0.13 -12.12
C GLU A 46 4.12 -1.57 -12.49
N ALA A 47 5.32 -1.81 -13.04
CA ALA A 47 5.80 -3.13 -13.44
C ALA A 47 6.11 -4.06 -12.25
N GLU A 48 6.28 -3.49 -11.06
CA GLU A 48 6.55 -4.22 -9.82
C GLU A 48 5.29 -4.49 -9.01
N VAL A 49 4.18 -3.80 -9.31
CA VAL A 49 2.92 -3.96 -8.58
C VAL A 49 2.25 -5.26 -8.99
N VAL A 50 2.00 -6.13 -8.02
CA VAL A 50 1.21 -7.33 -8.25
C VAL A 50 -0.24 -6.88 -8.32
N ALA A 51 -0.86 -7.01 -9.50
CA ALA A 51 -2.27 -6.71 -9.67
C ALA A 51 -3.07 -7.53 -8.64
N GLU A 52 -3.78 -6.84 -7.74
CA GLU A 52 -4.62 -7.47 -6.75
C GLU A 52 -5.80 -8.14 -7.47
N GLY A 53 -5.67 -9.43 -7.76
CA GLY A 53 -6.79 -10.27 -8.16
C GLY A 53 -7.74 -10.41 -6.98
N GLY A 54 -8.74 -9.51 -6.87
CA GLY A 54 -9.62 -9.56 -5.71
C GLY A 54 -10.67 -8.46 -5.52
N ALA A 55 -11.04 -7.69 -6.54
CA ALA A 55 -12.29 -6.91 -6.54
C ALA A 55 -13.26 -7.46 -7.58
N ALA A 56 -13.52 -8.77 -7.53
CA ALA A 56 -14.69 -9.37 -8.13
C ALA A 56 -15.78 -9.47 -7.05
N SER A 57 -16.24 -8.31 -6.55
CA SER A 57 -17.49 -8.22 -5.81
C SER A 57 -18.56 -7.46 -6.59
N ASP A 58 -18.25 -6.98 -7.79
CA ASP A 58 -19.23 -6.58 -8.79
C ASP A 58 -19.86 -7.82 -9.46
N LEU A 59 -20.50 -8.68 -8.66
CA LEU A 59 -21.60 -9.49 -9.18
C LEU A 59 -22.88 -8.67 -8.97
N PRO A 60 -23.55 -8.17 -10.03
CA PRO A 60 -24.96 -7.85 -9.92
C PRO A 60 -25.71 -9.18 -9.78
N ALA A 61 -26.12 -9.52 -8.54
CA ALA A 61 -27.20 -10.48 -8.37
C ALA A 61 -28.49 -9.82 -8.87
N SER A 62 -29.16 -10.59 -9.74
CA SER A 62 -30.35 -10.33 -10.56
C SER A 62 -31.48 -9.51 -9.94
#